data_AF-A0A2E1Q3P9-F1
#
_entry.id   AF-A0A2E1Q3P9-F1
#
_cell.length_a   1.000
_cell.length_b   1.000
_cell.length_c   1.000
_cell.angle_alpha   90.00
_cell.angle_beta   90.00
_cell.angle_gamma   90.00
#
_symmetry.space_group_name_H-M   'P 1'
#
loop_
_entity.id
_entity.type
_entity.pdbx_description
1 polymer ?
#
loop_
_entity_poly.entity_id
_entity_poly.type
_entity_poly.pdbx_seq_one_letter_code
_entity_poly.pdbx_strand_id
1 'polypeptide(L)'
;MKNTDSTTKKNYNYTSIRVKDKTKDDVTKFLEKVNKTEDCGKVTFDTLIGYFLEKVEKEDIESLQLKTVTWSHEEKRLRKLWEKKKGKVSDNKWKEMLYLGQLGEFISSNSRLKVAANV
;
A
#
# COMPACT_ATOMS: atom_id res chain seq x y z
N MET A 1 56.64 11.09 -7.41
CA MET A 1 55.47 11.76 -7.98
C MET A 1 54.23 11.20 -7.30
N LYS A 2 53.44 12.06 -6.62
CA LYS A 2 52.18 11.65 -5.98
C LYS A 2 51.10 11.63 -7.05
N ASN A 3 50.63 10.45 -7.47
CA ASN A 3 49.43 10.33 -8.28
C ASN A 3 48.23 10.51 -7.35
N THR A 4 47.65 11.71 -7.37
CA THR A 4 46.34 11.98 -6.81
C THR A 4 45.30 11.57 -7.83
N ASP A 5 44.85 10.31 -7.74
CA ASP A 5 43.66 9.86 -8.46
C ASP A 5 42.45 10.62 -7.91
N SER A 6 41.96 11.56 -8.72
CA SER A 6 40.74 12.31 -8.46
C SER A 6 39.56 11.34 -8.53
N THR A 7 39.13 10.86 -7.37
CA THR A 7 37.84 10.19 -7.22
C THR A 7 36.75 11.22 -7.47
N THR A 8 36.26 11.30 -8.70
CA THR A 8 35.02 12.01 -9.04
C THR A 8 33.89 11.39 -8.22
N LYS A 9 33.59 11.99 -7.07
CA LYS A 9 32.40 11.66 -6.27
C LYS A 9 31.18 11.87 -7.16
N LYS A 10 30.51 10.78 -7.54
CA LYS A 10 29.18 10.86 -8.14
C LYS A 10 28.29 11.60 -7.14
N ASN A 11 27.84 12.80 -7.50
CA ASN A 11 26.89 13.56 -6.70
C ASN A 11 25.54 12.87 -6.81
N TYR A 12 25.21 12.04 -5.84
CA TYR A 12 23.87 11.51 -5.68
C TYR A 12 22.99 12.61 -5.08
N ASN A 13 21.89 12.94 -5.76
CA ASN A 13 20.88 13.84 -5.22
C ASN A 13 20.04 13.08 -4.19
N TYR A 14 20.23 13.37 -2.91
CA TYR A 14 19.46 12.76 -1.84
C TYR A 14 18.18 13.54 -1.57
N THR A 15 17.04 12.88 -1.68
CA THR A 15 15.74 13.40 -1.22
C THR A 15 15.28 12.62 0.00
N SER A 16 14.75 13.31 1.02
CA SER A 16 14.31 12.65 2.26
C SER A 16 12.90 12.06 2.13
N ILE A 17 12.73 10.80 2.53
CA ILE A 17 11.43 10.15 2.66
C ILE A 17 11.08 10.07 4.16
N ARG A 18 9.90 10.57 4.52
CA ARG A 18 9.39 10.44 5.90
C ARG A 18 8.68 9.11 6.06
N VAL A 19 9.20 8.28 6.95
CA VAL A 19 8.60 7.01 7.39
C VAL A 19 8.35 7.09 8.90
N LYS A 20 7.32 6.37 9.38
CA LYS A 20 7.01 6.27 10.81
C LYS A 20 8.21 5.69 11.55
N ASP A 21 8.50 6.21 12.74
CA ASP A 21 9.72 5.83 13.48
C ASP A 21 9.74 4.35 13.84
N LYS A 22 8.58 3.78 14.20
CA LYS A 22 8.42 2.33 14.40
C LYS A 22 8.93 1.51 13.20
N THR A 23 8.58 1.93 11.98
CA THR A 23 9.00 1.24 10.76
C THR A 23 10.50 1.37 10.53
N LYS A 24 11.10 2.53 10.85
CA LYS A 24 12.56 2.69 10.79
C LYS A 24 13.27 1.78 11.78
N ASP A 25 12.76 1.67 13.00
CA ASP A 25 13.33 0.81 14.03
C ASP A 25 13.27 -0.66 13.62
N ASP A 26 12.15 -1.10 13.06
CA ASP A 26 11.96 -2.48 12.60
C ASP A 26 12.94 -2.83 11.47
N VAL A 27 13.11 -1.95 10.48
CA VAL A 27 14.05 -2.17 9.37
C VAL A 27 15.50 -2.11 9.85
N THR A 28 15.83 -1.20 10.77
CA THR A 28 17.19 -1.09 11.34
C THR A 28 17.56 -2.37 12.10
N LYS A 29 16.67 -2.87 12.96
CA LYS A 29 16.86 -4.14 13.68
C LYS A 29 17.02 -5.32 12.73
N PHE A 30 16.24 -5.35 11.64
CA PHE A 30 16.36 -6.40 10.62
C PHE A 30 17.73 -6.35 9.93
N LEU A 31 18.16 -5.18 9.48
CA LEU A 31 19.46 -5.00 8.85
C LEU A 31 20.63 -5.29 9.79
N GLU A 32 20.54 -4.90 11.07
CA GLU A 32 21.53 -5.25 12.08
C GLU A 32 21.61 -6.76 12.30
N LYS A 33 20.49 -7.49 12.22
CA LYS A 33 20.49 -8.95 12.33
C LYS A 33 21.13 -9.61 11.11
N VAL A 34 20.80 -9.15 9.91
CA VAL A 34 21.32 -9.69 8.65
C VAL A 34 22.80 -9.37 8.46
N ASN A 35 23.23 -8.17 8.83
CA ASN A 35 24.63 -7.73 8.66
C ASN A 35 25.58 -8.21 9.77
N LYS A 36 25.11 -9.05 10.72
CA LYS A 36 25.96 -9.66 11.75
C LYS A 36 26.82 -10.81 11.23
N THR A 37 26.42 -11.43 10.13
CA THR A 37 27.19 -12.51 9.50
C THR A 37 28.36 -11.91 8.72
N GLU A 38 29.59 -12.20 9.15
CA GLU A 38 30.83 -11.64 8.59
C GLU A 38 31.16 -12.14 7.16
N ASP A 39 30.50 -13.21 6.71
CA ASP A 39 30.77 -13.85 5.41
C ASP A 39 30.28 -13.06 4.20
N CYS A 40 29.44 -12.04 4.37
CA CYS A 40 28.79 -11.31 3.28
C CYS A 40 28.91 -9.79 3.42
N GLY A 41 28.86 -9.08 2.29
CA GLY A 41 28.84 -7.62 2.26
C GLY A 41 27.61 -7.03 2.96
N LYS A 42 27.78 -5.85 3.58
CA LYS A 42 26.69 -5.18 4.32
C LYS A 42 25.55 -4.78 3.38
N VAL A 43 24.34 -5.23 3.70
CA VAL A 43 23.11 -4.79 3.06
C VAL A 43 22.75 -3.40 3.59
N THR A 44 22.58 -2.45 2.68
CA THR A 44 22.13 -1.08 3.01
C THR A 44 20.62 -0.96 2.82
N PHE A 45 20.03 0.10 3.42
CA PHE A 45 18.62 0.44 3.18
C PHE A 45 18.31 0.61 1.69
N ASP A 46 19.20 1.25 0.93
CA ASP A 46 19.03 1.51 -0.49
C ASP A 46 18.96 0.21 -1.30
N THR A 47 19.88 -0.72 -1.03
CA THR A 47 19.90 -2.05 -1.66
C THR A 47 18.64 -2.85 -1.33
N LEU A 48 18.18 -2.79 -0.08
CA LEU A 48 16.96 -3.47 0.36
C LEU A 48 15.70 -2.91 -0.32
N ILE A 49 15.57 -1.58 -0.36
CA ILE A 49 14.44 -0.91 -1.02
C ILE A 49 14.47 -1.19 -2.53
N GLY A 50 15.63 -1.12 -3.17
CA GLY A 50 15.80 -1.46 -4.58
C GLY A 50 15.34 -2.89 -4.88
N TYR A 51 15.75 -3.86 -4.06
CA TYR A 51 15.29 -5.24 -4.19
C TYR A 51 13.77 -5.39 -4.09
N PHE A 52 13.13 -4.70 -3.12
CA PHE A 52 11.67 -4.74 -3.03
C PHE A 52 11.00 -4.10 -4.23
N LEU A 53 11.50 -2.98 -4.75
CA LEU A 53 10.92 -2.33 -5.93
C LEU A 53 11.01 -3.21 -7.19
N GLU A 54 12.06 -4.02 -7.33
CA GLU A 54 12.23 -4.95 -8.45
C GLU A 54 11.37 -6.22 -8.33
N LYS A 55 11.06 -6.64 -7.10
CA LYS A 55 10.36 -7.91 -6.83
C LYS A 55 8.88 -7.76 -6.52
N VAL A 56 8.43 -6.56 -6.18
CA VAL A 56 7.01 -6.31 -5.90
C VAL A 56 6.21 -6.40 -7.19
N GLU A 57 5.32 -7.38 -7.24
CA GLU A 57 4.41 -7.55 -8.36
C GLU A 57 3.14 -6.70 -8.18
N LYS A 58 2.33 -6.61 -9.22
CA LYS A 58 1.12 -5.79 -9.20
C LYS A 58 0.11 -6.33 -8.18
N GLU A 59 0.05 -7.64 -8.05
CA GLU A 59 -0.80 -8.40 -7.13
C GLU A 59 -0.47 -8.05 -5.67
N ASP A 60 0.81 -7.87 -5.34
CA ASP A 60 1.25 -7.45 -4.00
C ASP A 60 0.75 -6.05 -3.67
N ILE A 61 0.86 -5.12 -4.62
CA ILE A 61 0.35 -3.75 -4.48
C ILE A 61 -1.18 -3.76 -4.32
N GLU A 62 -1.89 -4.55 -5.12
CA GLU A 62 -3.34 -4.69 -5.01
C GLU A 62 -3.73 -5.25 -3.63
N SER A 63 -2.98 -6.21 -3.09
CA SER A 63 -3.19 -6.74 -1.74
C SER A 63 -2.99 -5.68 -0.65
N LEU A 64 -1.97 -4.83 -0.79
CA LEU A 64 -1.70 -3.71 0.14
C LEU A 64 -2.81 -2.66 0.05
N GLN A 65 -3.28 -2.36 -1.16
CA GLN A 65 -4.41 -1.48 -1.37
C GLN A 65 -5.68 -2.04 -0.72
N LEU A 66 -5.98 -3.34 -0.89
CA LEU A 66 -7.12 -3.99 -0.25
C LEU A 66 -7.08 -3.90 1.28
N LYS A 67 -5.90 -4.04 1.91
CA LYS A 67 -5.72 -3.88 3.37
C LYS A 67 -5.98 -2.45 3.86
N THR A 68 -5.88 -1.46 2.97
CA THR A 68 -6.11 -0.04 3.28
C THR A 68 -7.47 0.46 2.83
N VAL A 69 -8.31 -0.39 2.23
CA VAL A 69 -9.68 -0.03 1.84
C VAL A 69 -10.47 0.36 3.08
N THR A 70 -11.10 1.53 3.00
CA THR A 70 -12.02 2.03 4.02
C THR A 70 -13.43 1.97 3.45
N TRP A 71 -14.44 2.08 4.32
CA TRP A 71 -15.83 2.14 3.87
C TRP A 71 -16.09 3.27 2.87
N SER A 72 -15.42 4.43 3.02
CA SER A 72 -15.56 5.55 2.06
C SER A 72 -15.07 5.19 0.65
N HIS A 73 -13.97 4.45 0.55
CA HIS A 73 -13.48 3.94 -0.73
C HIS A 73 -14.47 2.94 -1.33
N GLU A 74 -15.01 2.07 -0.48
CA GLU A 74 -15.90 0.99 -0.90
C GLU A 74 -17.29 1.50 -1.31
N GLU A 75 -17.86 2.45 -0.57
CA GLU A 75 -19.14 3.10 -0.88
C GLU A 75 -19.10 3.76 -2.26
N LYS A 76 -18.05 4.52 -2.57
CA LYS A 76 -17.87 5.15 -3.89
C LYS A 76 -17.81 4.10 -5.00
N ARG A 77 -17.13 2.98 -4.77
CA ARG A 77 -17.00 1.89 -5.74
C ARG A 77 -18.32 1.16 -5.95
N LEU A 78 -19.01 0.81 -4.87
CA LEU A 78 -20.31 0.15 -4.88
C LEU A 78 -21.35 1.00 -5.57
N ARG A 79 -21.35 2.31 -5.33
CA ARG A 79 -22.23 3.24 -6.05
C ARG A 79 -21.97 3.24 -7.55
N LYS A 80 -20.72 3.38 -7.98
CA LYS A 80 -20.38 3.29 -9.42
C LYS A 80 -20.82 1.95 -10.03
N LEU A 81 -20.66 0.86 -9.29
CA LEU A 81 -21.05 -0.47 -9.74
C LEU A 81 -22.57 -0.61 -9.85
N TRP A 82 -23.32 -0.05 -8.90
CA TRP A 82 -24.77 0.02 -8.94
C TRP A 82 -25.24 0.84 -10.13
N GLU A 83 -24.69 2.04 -10.31
CA GLU A 83 -25.09 2.94 -11.39
C GLU A 83 -24.84 2.34 -12.78
N LYS A 84 -23.79 1.53 -12.92
CA LYS A 84 -23.51 0.76 -14.15
C LYS A 84 -24.54 -0.35 -14.41
N LYS A 85 -25.05 -1.01 -13.36
CA LYS A 85 -25.97 -2.17 -13.47
C LYS A 85 -27.45 -1.78 -13.48
N LYS A 86 -27.82 -0.73 -12.74
CA LYS A 86 -29.20 -0.38 -12.39
C LYS A 86 -29.57 1.07 -12.74
N GLY A 87 -28.62 1.88 -13.19
CA GLY A 87 -28.84 3.28 -13.57
C GLY A 87 -28.45 4.29 -12.49
N LYS A 88 -28.29 5.55 -12.90
CA LYS A 88 -27.85 6.66 -12.04
C LYS A 88 -28.79 6.86 -10.85
N VAL A 89 -28.22 7.14 -9.68
CA VAL A 89 -28.96 7.40 -8.45
C VAL A 89 -28.48 8.69 -7.80
N SER A 90 -29.39 9.48 -7.25
CA SER A 90 -29.03 10.70 -6.51
C SER A 90 -28.41 10.35 -5.16
N ASP A 91 -27.61 11.26 -4.60
CA ASP A 91 -26.96 11.08 -3.30
C ASP A 91 -27.96 10.80 -2.18
N ASN A 92 -29.08 11.54 -2.16
CA ASN A 92 -30.13 11.36 -1.17
C ASN A 92 -30.79 10.00 -1.32
N LYS A 93 -31.07 9.56 -2.55
CA LYS A 93 -31.69 8.26 -2.78
C LYS A 93 -30.74 7.11 -2.43
N TRP A 94 -29.46 7.24 -2.74
CA TRP A 94 -28.44 6.27 -2.36
C TRP A 94 -28.36 6.10 -0.84
N LYS A 95 -28.34 7.21 -0.10
CA LYS A 95 -28.35 7.21 1.38
C LYS A 95 -29.62 6.56 1.93
N GLU A 96 -30.79 6.92 1.38
CA GLU A 96 -32.07 6.32 1.76
C GLU A 96 -32.04 4.79 1.57
N MET A 97 -31.54 4.30 0.43
CA MET A 97 -31.40 2.87 0.16
C MET A 97 -30.40 2.16 1.10
N LEU A 98 -29.33 2.85 1.52
CA LEU A 98 -28.39 2.35 2.52
C LEU A 98 -29.08 2.22 3.90
N TYR A 99 -29.76 3.28 4.37
CA TYR A 99 -30.40 3.30 5.67
C TYR A 99 -31.59 2.33 5.77
N LEU A 100 -32.36 2.18 4.69
CA LEU A 100 -33.48 1.24 4.61
C LEU A 100 -33.02 -0.21 4.37
N GLY A 101 -31.70 -0.47 4.26
CA GLY A 101 -31.17 -1.81 4.06
C GLY A 101 -31.40 -2.41 2.66
N GLN A 102 -31.95 -1.63 1.73
CA GLN A 102 -32.27 -2.09 0.36
C GLN A 102 -31.02 -2.48 -0.45
N LEU A 103 -29.85 -1.93 -0.07
CA LEU A 103 -28.56 -2.29 -0.67
C LEU A 103 -27.89 -3.48 0.02
N GLY A 104 -28.47 -4.07 1.07
CA GLY A 104 -27.85 -5.12 1.88
C GLY A 104 -27.33 -6.31 1.06
N GLU A 105 -28.20 -6.92 0.23
CA GLU A 105 -27.82 -8.04 -0.65
C GLU A 105 -26.82 -7.65 -1.73
N PHE A 106 -26.94 -6.42 -2.26
CA PHE A 106 -26.03 -5.92 -3.27
C PHE A 106 -24.62 -5.70 -2.70
N ILE A 107 -24.55 -5.11 -1.50
CA ILE A 107 -23.31 -4.86 -0.79
C ILE A 107 -22.68 -6.19 -0.38
N SER A 108 -23.43 -7.12 0.21
CA SER A 108 -22.88 -8.42 0.63
C SER A 108 -22.29 -9.20 -0.55
N SER A 109 -22.95 -9.15 -1.72
CA SER A 109 -22.51 -9.89 -2.91
C SER A 109 -21.36 -9.23 -3.68
N ASN A 110 -21.13 -7.92 -3.50
CA ASN A 110 -20.16 -7.18 -4.30
C ASN A 110 -19.06 -6.51 -3.46
N SER A 111 -19.16 -6.48 -2.13
CA SER A 111 -18.23 -5.78 -1.25
C SER A 111 -16.87 -6.47 -1.17
N ARG A 112 -15.80 -5.68 -1.21
CA ARG A 112 -14.41 -6.10 -0.95
C ARG A 112 -14.10 -6.17 0.54
N LEU A 113 -14.88 -5.48 1.36
CA LEU A 113 -14.83 -5.61 2.81
C LEU A 113 -15.71 -6.78 3.21
N LYS A 114 -15.22 -7.66 4.08
CA LYS A 114 -16.07 -8.67 4.74
C LYS A 114 -17.08 -7.93 5.62
N VAL A 115 -18.22 -7.59 5.05
CA VAL A 115 -19.35 -7.10 5.83
C VAL A 115 -19.87 -8.32 6.57
N ALA A 116 -19.79 -8.31 7.90
CA ALA A 116 -20.39 -9.39 8.69
C ALA A 116 -21.85 -9.51 8.25
N ALA A 117 -22.24 -10.70 7.79
CA ALA A 117 -23.65 -11.00 7.60
C ALA A 117 -24.26 -10.91 8.99
N ASN A 118 -25.02 -9.84 9.25
CA ASN A 118 -25.85 -9.80 10.44
C ASN A 118 -26.87 -10.93 10.26
N VAL A 119 -26.67 -11.99 11.05
CA VAL A 119 -27.66 -13.04 11.30
C VAL A 119 -28.84 -12.41 12.03
#